data_AF-A0AAN9AXG7-F1
#
_entry.id   AF-A0AAN9AXG7-F1
#
_cell.length_a   1.000
_cell.length_b   1.000
_cell.length_c   1.000
_cell.angle_alpha   90.00
_cell.angle_beta   90.00
_cell.angle_gamma   90.00
#
_symmetry.space_group_name_H-M   'P 1'
#
loop_
_entity.id
_entity.type
_entity.pdbx_description
1 polymer ?
#
loop_
_entity_poly.entity_id
_entity_poly.type
_entity_poly.pdbx_seq_one_letter_code
_entity_poly.pdbx_strand_id
1 'polypeptide(L)'
;MLKLFFTILICFQLAWTSQEREQNISRDFRLFVRILAGHYDNIKQYEQDIDRGLPPKQRHIRYTTQLNREVVPLFPRRRHFYIEQYNNGNRSDVVRQSLYSIGIDLRSRDDIHMKVYAFVDPGKFVHAKTHSRLFRDLRREDLVYRRGCDVFWTRRSRWPPRFESKMGDGCFINNQGMKVRIDDTNNVTLSALTSFEKWYAPNGTEILGVPSPYVMLRQREPEVSANPELVDKAAQESANHPLLYKSWLN
;
A
#
# COMPACT_ATOMS: atom_id res chain seq x y z
N MET A 1 -33.03 41.00 19.51
CA MET A 1 -33.36 39.57 19.64
C MET A 1 -33.20 38.79 18.33
N LEU A 2 -33.73 39.24 17.18
CA LEU A 2 -33.68 38.50 15.90
C LEU A 2 -32.26 38.17 15.38
N LYS A 3 -31.28 39.08 15.56
CA LYS A 3 -29.87 38.82 15.20
C LYS A 3 -29.20 37.72 16.04
N LEU A 4 -29.55 37.61 17.32
CA LEU A 4 -28.99 36.60 18.23
C LEU A 4 -29.50 35.20 17.88
N PHE A 5 -30.79 35.08 17.52
CA PHE A 5 -31.37 33.82 17.05
C PHE A 5 -30.75 33.33 15.74
N PHE A 6 -30.49 34.22 14.78
CA PHE A 6 -29.85 33.85 13.51
C PHE A 6 -28.41 33.36 13.69
N THR A 7 -27.62 34.00 14.55
CA THR A 7 -26.24 33.56 14.83
C THR A 7 -26.20 32.20 15.51
N ILE A 8 -27.09 31.96 16.48
CA ILE A 8 -27.20 30.67 17.17
C ILE A 8 -27.58 29.57 16.15
N LEU A 9 -28.56 29.81 15.28
CA LEU A 9 -28.99 28.83 14.28
C LEU A 9 -27.87 28.44 13.29
N ILE A 10 -27.07 29.41 12.84
CA ILE A 10 -25.91 29.17 11.95
C ILE A 10 -24.82 28.37 12.66
N CYS A 11 -24.51 28.69 13.93
CA CYS A 11 -23.55 27.92 14.72
C CYS A 11 -23.98 26.47 14.93
N PHE A 12 -25.28 26.21 15.15
CA PHE A 12 -25.82 24.85 15.27
C PHE A 12 -25.70 24.05 13.96
N GLN A 13 -25.94 24.67 12.80
CA GLN A 13 -25.80 23.98 11.51
C GLN A 13 -24.34 23.61 11.18
N LEU A 14 -23.40 24.50 11.49
CA LEU A 14 -21.97 24.25 11.31
C LEU A 14 -21.46 23.16 12.27
N ALA A 15 -21.93 23.15 13.52
CA ALA A 15 -21.61 22.10 14.48
C ALA A 15 -22.12 20.73 14.02
N TRP A 16 -23.36 20.66 13.52
CA TRP A 16 -23.96 19.39 13.12
C TRP A 16 -23.29 18.77 11.88
N THR A 17 -22.96 19.59 10.87
CA THR A 17 -22.27 19.12 9.66
C THR A 17 -20.85 18.62 9.93
N SER A 18 -20.11 19.27 10.84
CA SER A 18 -18.77 18.80 11.25
C SER A 18 -18.81 17.45 11.98
N GLN A 19 -19.78 17.27 12.87
CA GLN A 19 -19.95 16.01 13.62
C GLN A 19 -20.38 14.85 12.72
N GLU A 20 -21.28 15.08 11.76
CA GLU A 20 -21.67 14.07 10.77
C GLU A 20 -20.49 13.66 9.88
N ARG A 21 -19.68 14.64 9.43
CA ARG A 21 -18.45 14.37 8.66
C ARG A 21 -17.49 13.49 9.46
N GLU A 22 -17.23 13.82 10.73
CA GLU A 22 -16.33 13.06 11.59
C GLU A 22 -16.81 11.61 11.85
N GLN A 23 -18.13 11.41 11.99
CA GLN A 23 -18.70 10.07 12.15
C GLN A 23 -18.59 9.24 10.88
N ASN A 24 -18.86 9.83 9.72
CA ASN A 24 -18.75 9.16 8.43
C ASN A 24 -17.31 8.76 8.13
N ILE A 25 -16.34 9.66 8.33
CA ILE A 25 -14.92 9.33 8.13
C ILE A 25 -14.44 8.27 9.11
N SER A 26 -14.87 8.32 10.37
CA SER A 26 -14.51 7.28 11.34
C SER A 26 -15.03 5.90 10.95
N ARG A 27 -16.23 5.82 10.35
CA ARG A 27 -16.80 4.57 9.81
C ARG A 27 -16.00 4.09 8.60
N ASP A 28 -15.68 5.00 7.68
CA ASP A 28 -14.93 4.71 6.46
C ASP A 28 -13.51 4.26 6.78
N PHE A 29 -12.84 4.90 7.73
CA PHE A 29 -11.52 4.49 8.22
C PHE A 29 -11.53 3.08 8.82
N ARG A 30 -12.52 2.73 9.65
CA ARG A 30 -12.65 1.37 10.18
C ARG A 30 -12.86 0.34 9.08
N LEU A 31 -13.68 0.68 8.08
CA LEU A 31 -13.92 -0.19 6.93
C LEU A 31 -12.66 -0.34 6.07
N PHE A 32 -11.97 0.76 5.77
CA PHE A 32 -10.72 0.77 5.03
C PHE A 32 -9.66 -0.10 5.71
N VAL A 33 -9.41 0.08 7.00
CA VAL A 33 -8.45 -0.73 7.77
C VAL A 33 -8.85 -2.22 7.79
N ARG A 34 -10.15 -2.55 7.71
CA ARG A 34 -10.63 -3.93 7.56
C ARG A 34 -10.36 -4.48 6.17
N ILE A 35 -10.65 -3.71 5.15
CA ILE A 35 -10.47 -4.13 3.77
C ILE A 35 -8.98 -4.22 3.43
N LEU A 36 -8.14 -3.27 3.84
CA LEU A 36 -6.73 -3.24 3.47
C LEU A 36 -5.96 -4.48 3.98
N ALA A 37 -6.26 -4.94 5.21
CA ALA A 37 -5.65 -6.13 5.79
C ALA A 37 -5.88 -7.36 4.92
N GLY A 38 -4.85 -8.15 4.62
CA GLY A 38 -5.02 -9.40 3.91
C GLY A 38 -3.81 -9.89 3.14
N HIS A 39 -4.03 -11.00 2.44
CA HIS A 39 -3.10 -11.62 1.51
C HIS A 39 -3.65 -11.44 0.10
N TYR A 40 -2.84 -10.95 -0.83
CA TYR A 40 -3.22 -10.66 -2.19
C TYR A 40 -2.20 -11.28 -3.15
N ASP A 41 -2.65 -11.79 -4.28
CA ASP A 41 -1.80 -12.40 -5.29
C ASP A 41 -2.38 -12.11 -6.68
N ASN A 42 -1.53 -11.72 -7.64
CA ASN A 42 -1.93 -11.52 -9.03
C ASN A 42 -1.70 -12.75 -9.91
N ILE A 43 -1.57 -13.96 -9.34
CA ILE A 43 -1.33 -15.21 -10.08
C ILE A 43 -2.25 -15.36 -11.29
N LYS A 44 -3.54 -15.05 -11.15
CA LYS A 44 -4.48 -15.13 -12.29
C LYS A 44 -4.14 -14.16 -13.43
N GLN A 45 -3.64 -12.97 -13.11
CA GLN A 45 -3.20 -12.00 -14.11
C GLN A 45 -1.92 -12.50 -14.80
N TYR A 46 -0.98 -13.06 -14.03
CA TYR A 46 0.24 -13.64 -14.58
C TYR A 46 -0.04 -14.85 -15.48
N GLU A 47 -0.91 -15.76 -15.06
CA GLU A 47 -1.37 -16.91 -15.87
C GLU A 47 -2.04 -16.43 -17.16
N GLN A 48 -2.89 -15.40 -17.09
CA GLN A 48 -3.51 -14.81 -18.28
C GLN A 48 -2.48 -14.24 -19.26
N ASP A 49 -1.39 -13.64 -18.78
CA ASP A 49 -0.32 -13.14 -19.63
C ASP A 49 0.41 -14.30 -20.35
N ILE A 50 0.59 -15.44 -19.68
CA ILE A 50 1.14 -16.67 -20.26
C ILE A 50 0.19 -17.25 -21.30
N ASP A 51 -1.09 -17.39 -20.97
CA ASP A 51 -2.12 -17.94 -21.86
C ASP A 51 -2.30 -17.10 -23.13
N ARG A 52 -2.07 -15.79 -23.03
CA ARG A 52 -2.05 -14.85 -24.17
C ARG A 52 -0.76 -14.90 -24.99
N GLY A 53 0.23 -15.68 -24.58
CA GLY A 53 1.52 -15.79 -25.25
C GLY A 53 2.35 -14.51 -25.18
N LEU A 54 2.16 -13.65 -24.18
CA LEU A 54 2.96 -12.44 -24.03
C LEU A 54 4.44 -12.82 -23.83
N PRO A 55 5.40 -12.09 -24.43
CA PRO A 55 6.81 -12.33 -24.18
C PRO A 55 7.16 -11.96 -22.72
N PRO A 56 8.16 -12.62 -22.08
CA PRO A 56 8.47 -12.42 -20.65
C PRO A 56 8.64 -10.96 -20.20
N LYS A 57 9.20 -10.11 -21.05
CA LYS A 57 9.40 -8.67 -20.76
C LYS A 57 8.11 -7.85 -20.70
N GLN A 58 7.01 -8.36 -21.27
CA GLN A 58 5.70 -7.70 -21.30
C GLN A 58 4.71 -8.28 -20.28
N ARG A 59 5.07 -9.39 -19.62
CA ARG A 59 4.24 -9.99 -18.58
C ARG A 59 4.32 -9.19 -17.30
N HIS A 60 3.22 -9.18 -16.56
CA HIS A 60 3.23 -8.75 -15.17
C HIS A 60 4.09 -9.72 -14.37
N ILE A 61 5.02 -9.22 -13.57
CA ILE A 61 5.66 -10.05 -12.54
C ILE A 61 4.57 -10.58 -11.61
N ARG A 62 4.64 -11.86 -11.23
CA ARG A 62 3.74 -12.36 -10.19
C ARG A 62 4.17 -11.77 -8.86
N TYR A 63 3.32 -10.97 -8.25
CA TYR A 63 3.48 -10.48 -6.90
C TYR A 63 2.49 -11.14 -5.97
N THR A 64 3.01 -11.44 -4.79
CA THR A 64 2.18 -11.79 -3.66
C THR A 64 2.46 -10.81 -2.54
N THR A 65 1.41 -10.16 -2.04
CA THR A 65 1.48 -9.09 -1.05
C THR A 65 0.73 -9.47 0.20
N GLN A 66 1.36 -9.27 1.35
CA GLN A 66 0.74 -9.43 2.66
C GLN A 66 0.71 -8.09 3.38
N LEU A 67 -0.48 -7.68 3.84
CA LEU A 67 -0.67 -6.52 4.70
C LEU A 67 -1.19 -6.99 6.07
N ASN A 68 -0.26 -7.13 7.02
CA ASN A 68 -0.53 -7.62 8.37
C ASN A 68 -0.71 -6.46 9.32
N ARG A 69 -1.75 -6.50 10.16
CA ARG A 69 -1.96 -5.46 11.17
C ARG A 69 -1.00 -5.66 12.31
N GLU A 70 -0.34 -4.58 12.73
CA GLU A 70 0.63 -4.60 13.81
C GLU A 70 0.30 -3.60 14.91
N VAL A 71 0.78 -3.89 16.11
CA VAL A 71 0.71 -2.98 17.24
C VAL A 71 2.06 -2.27 17.36
N VAL A 72 2.07 -0.97 17.06
CA VAL A 72 3.27 -0.12 17.13
C VAL A 72 3.02 1.03 18.11
N PRO A 73 3.37 0.86 19.41
CA PRO A 73 3.13 1.86 20.45
C PRO A 73 3.79 3.21 20.17
N LEU A 74 4.87 3.25 19.38
CA LEU A 74 5.56 4.47 18.94
C LEU A 74 4.61 5.49 18.27
N PHE A 75 3.49 5.03 17.70
CA PHE A 75 2.50 5.87 17.02
C PHE A 75 1.07 5.52 17.48
N PRO A 76 0.68 5.89 18.72
CA PRO A 76 -0.47 5.29 19.41
C PRO A 76 -1.85 5.66 18.83
N ARG A 77 -1.94 6.76 18.06
CA ARG A 77 -3.20 7.26 17.46
C ARG A 77 -3.44 6.78 16.03
N ARG A 78 -2.63 5.84 15.55
CA ARG A 78 -2.65 5.35 14.17
C ARG A 78 -2.83 3.84 14.13
N ARG A 79 -3.20 3.33 12.96
CA ARG A 79 -3.27 1.88 12.67
C ARG A 79 -2.09 1.52 11.80
N HIS A 80 -1.44 0.40 12.12
CA HIS A 80 -0.19 0.03 11.49
C HIS A 80 -0.34 -1.24 10.72
N PHE A 81 0.30 -1.27 9.56
CA PHE A 81 0.43 -2.44 8.74
C PHE A 81 1.89 -2.68 8.41
N TYR A 82 2.36 -3.88 8.71
CA TYR A 82 3.55 -4.39 8.08
C TYR A 82 3.17 -4.94 6.71
N ILE A 83 3.78 -4.39 5.66
CA ILE A 83 3.67 -4.92 4.31
C ILE A 83 4.92 -5.72 3.96
N GLU A 84 4.70 -6.90 3.40
CA GLU A 84 5.73 -7.69 2.74
C GLU A 84 5.21 -8.10 1.36
N GLN A 85 6.02 -7.90 0.32
CA GLN A 85 5.74 -8.34 -1.03
C GLN A 85 6.90 -9.18 -1.53
N TYR A 86 6.57 -10.29 -2.17
CA TYR A 86 7.53 -11.21 -2.74
C TYR A 86 7.22 -11.49 -4.21
N ASN A 87 8.27 -11.76 -4.97
CA ASN A 87 8.15 -12.19 -6.36
C ASN A 87 7.69 -13.65 -6.41
N ASN A 88 6.88 -13.97 -7.40
CA ASN A 88 6.62 -15.31 -7.89
C ASN A 88 6.07 -16.30 -6.86
N GLY A 89 5.47 -15.79 -5.78
CA GLY A 89 5.07 -16.62 -4.65
C GLY A 89 6.26 -17.15 -3.82
N ASN A 90 7.50 -16.83 -4.18
CA ASN A 90 8.70 -17.26 -3.46
C ASN A 90 8.94 -16.35 -2.25
N ARG A 91 8.61 -16.85 -1.07
CA ARG A 91 8.79 -16.09 0.18
C ARG A 91 10.24 -15.67 0.42
N SER A 92 11.23 -16.43 -0.07
CA SER A 92 12.64 -16.07 0.10
C SER A 92 13.08 -14.89 -0.79
N ASP A 93 12.27 -14.48 -1.77
CA ASP A 93 12.53 -13.35 -2.67
C ASP A 93 11.64 -12.14 -2.33
N VAL A 94 11.89 -11.56 -1.15
CA VAL A 94 11.20 -10.36 -0.68
C VAL A 94 11.70 -9.14 -1.45
N VAL A 95 10.78 -8.42 -2.11
CA VAL A 95 11.10 -7.24 -2.92
C VAL A 95 10.67 -5.92 -2.30
N ARG A 96 9.70 -5.95 -1.38
CA ARG A 96 9.25 -4.74 -0.68
C ARG A 96 8.86 -5.08 0.75
N GLN A 97 9.37 -4.26 1.67
CA GLN A 97 8.98 -4.26 3.07
C GLN A 97 8.80 -2.82 3.55
N SER A 98 7.75 -2.57 4.30
CA SER A 98 7.52 -1.24 4.88
C SER A 98 6.60 -1.35 6.09
N LEU A 99 6.67 -0.33 6.94
CA LEU A 99 5.64 -0.06 7.93
C LEU A 99 4.73 1.06 7.40
N TYR A 100 3.47 0.75 7.20
CA TYR A 100 2.43 1.72 6.89
C TYR A 100 1.75 2.18 8.17
N SER A 101 1.77 3.47 8.42
CA SER A 101 1.12 4.10 9.57
C SER A 101 -0.05 4.94 9.07
N ILE A 102 -1.27 4.55 9.41
CA ILE A 102 -2.51 5.06 8.80
C ILE A 102 -3.34 5.79 9.86
N GLY A 103 -3.86 6.96 9.52
CA GLY A 103 -4.77 7.72 10.37
C GLY A 103 -5.73 8.57 9.55
N ILE A 104 -6.61 9.27 10.24
CA ILE A 104 -7.53 10.25 9.63
C ILE A 104 -6.83 11.61 9.60
N ASP A 105 -6.94 12.35 8.49
CA ASP A 105 -6.53 13.75 8.40
C ASP A 105 -7.72 14.63 8.04
N LEU A 106 -8.39 15.18 9.06
CA LEU A 106 -9.57 16.03 8.88
C LEU A 106 -9.26 17.38 8.20
N ARG A 107 -7.97 17.76 8.11
CA ARG A 107 -7.53 19.03 7.51
C ARG A 107 -7.40 18.95 5.99
N SER A 108 -7.23 17.75 5.45
CA SER A 108 -7.08 17.54 4.02
C SER A 108 -8.43 17.20 3.35
N ARG A 109 -8.50 17.35 2.02
CA ARG A 109 -9.67 16.89 1.26
C ARG A 109 -9.73 15.37 1.19
N ASP A 110 -8.60 14.71 1.39
CA ASP A 110 -8.50 13.28 1.49
C ASP A 110 -8.71 12.85 2.95
N ASP A 111 -9.38 11.73 3.06
CA ASP A 111 -10.09 11.34 4.27
C ASP A 111 -9.19 10.47 5.17
N ILE A 112 -8.31 9.68 4.55
CA ILE A 112 -7.40 8.75 5.21
C ILE A 112 -5.97 8.98 4.71
N HIS A 113 -5.06 9.23 5.65
CA HIS A 113 -3.65 9.50 5.38
C HIS A 113 -2.76 8.34 5.81
N MET A 114 -1.97 7.80 4.89
CA MET A 114 -1.00 6.75 5.10
C MET A 114 0.41 7.30 4.98
N LYS A 115 1.21 7.11 6.03
CA LYS A 115 2.65 7.42 6.06
C LYS A 115 3.43 6.14 5.84
N VAL A 116 4.48 6.21 5.03
CA VAL A 116 5.33 5.07 4.69
C VAL A 116 6.68 5.19 5.40
N TYR A 117 7.06 4.14 6.09
CA TYR A 117 8.36 4.01 6.75
C TYR A 117 9.10 2.80 6.18
N ALA A 118 10.37 2.99 5.82
CA ALA A 118 11.31 1.90 5.62
C ALA A 118 11.95 1.51 6.95
N PHE A 119 12.48 0.30 7.01
CA PHE A 119 13.25 -0.17 8.16
C PHE A 119 14.73 0.15 7.91
N VAL A 120 15.45 0.56 8.95
CA VAL A 120 16.91 0.77 8.87
C VAL A 120 17.63 -0.56 8.63
N ASP A 121 17.12 -1.64 9.21
CA ASP A 121 17.63 -3.00 9.03
C ASP A 121 16.48 -3.91 8.55
N PRO A 122 16.18 -3.92 7.24
CA PRO A 122 15.05 -4.68 6.69
C PRO A 122 15.20 -6.19 6.92
N GLY A 123 16.42 -6.71 7.01
CA GLY A 123 16.69 -8.13 7.23
C GLY A 123 16.08 -8.67 8.53
N LYS A 124 16.02 -7.85 9.58
CA LYS A 124 15.34 -8.20 10.84
C LYS A 124 13.84 -8.41 10.71
N PHE A 125 13.21 -7.85 9.67
CA PHE A 125 11.77 -7.85 9.51
C PHE A 125 11.27 -8.85 8.47
N VAL A 126 12.16 -9.58 7.79
CA VAL A 126 11.78 -10.66 6.87
C VAL A 126 10.92 -11.69 7.59
N HIS A 127 9.71 -11.91 7.06
CA HIS A 127 8.71 -12.80 7.64
C HIS A 127 8.29 -12.43 9.07
N ALA A 128 8.36 -11.15 9.44
CA ALA A 128 8.01 -10.68 10.78
C ALA A 128 6.51 -10.81 11.14
N LYS A 129 5.63 -11.29 10.23
CA LYS A 129 4.22 -11.58 10.53
C LYS A 129 4.04 -12.45 11.78
N THR A 130 4.95 -13.39 12.02
CA THR A 130 4.90 -14.28 13.19
C THR A 130 5.50 -13.67 14.47
N HIS A 131 5.99 -12.44 14.40
CA HIS A 131 6.83 -11.81 15.42
C HIS A 131 6.27 -10.46 15.90
N SER A 132 5.02 -10.45 16.37
CA SER A 132 4.34 -9.23 16.85
C SER A 132 5.12 -8.41 17.90
N ARG A 133 6.06 -9.02 18.63
CA ARG A 133 6.94 -8.35 19.59
C ARG A 133 7.92 -7.38 18.91
N LEU A 134 8.44 -7.71 17.72
CA LEU A 134 9.35 -6.83 16.97
C LEU A 134 8.75 -5.45 16.75
N PHE A 135 7.45 -5.41 16.43
CA PHE A 135 6.72 -4.17 16.18
C PHE A 135 6.35 -3.38 17.45
N ARG A 136 6.18 -4.08 18.59
CA ARG A 136 5.92 -3.42 19.88
C ARG A 136 7.15 -2.70 20.41
N ASP A 137 8.32 -3.28 20.16
CA ASP A 137 9.61 -2.80 20.65
C ASP A 137 10.29 -1.82 19.65
N LEU A 138 9.62 -1.49 18.53
CA LEU A 138 10.12 -0.54 17.53
C LEU A 138 10.40 0.84 18.14
N ARG A 139 11.56 1.38 17.82
CA ARG A 139 11.97 2.74 18.17
C ARG A 139 12.09 3.60 16.91
N ARG A 140 12.28 4.91 17.10
CA ARG A 140 12.32 5.85 15.98
C ARG A 140 13.54 5.63 15.09
N GLU A 141 14.66 5.28 15.70
CA GLU A 141 15.93 4.94 15.06
C GLU A 141 15.87 3.65 14.21
N ASP A 142 14.86 2.81 14.40
CA ASP A 142 14.69 1.60 13.59
C ASP A 142 13.92 1.89 12.27
N LEU A 143 13.42 3.13 12.09
CA LEU A 143 12.55 3.53 10.99
C LEU A 143 13.05 4.78 10.25
N VAL A 144 12.96 4.74 8.93
CA VAL A 144 13.18 5.88 8.05
C VAL A 144 11.85 6.30 7.43
N TYR A 145 11.37 7.49 7.79
CA TYR A 145 10.18 8.07 7.16
C TYR A 145 10.48 8.43 5.70
N ARG A 146 9.71 7.89 4.75
CA ARG A 146 9.83 8.20 3.32
C ARG A 146 9.08 9.50 3.03
N ARG A 147 9.74 10.63 3.34
CA ARG A 147 9.16 11.97 3.16
C ARG A 147 8.69 12.17 1.71
N GLY A 148 7.45 12.62 1.56
CA GLY A 148 6.84 12.88 0.25
C GLY A 148 6.17 11.66 -0.38
N CYS A 149 6.42 10.45 0.13
CA CYS A 149 5.78 9.20 -0.28
C CYS A 149 4.52 8.88 0.53
N ASP A 150 3.88 9.89 1.10
CA ASP A 150 2.59 9.72 1.76
C ASP A 150 1.53 9.35 0.74
N VAL A 151 0.61 8.49 1.15
CA VAL A 151 -0.49 8.00 0.32
C VAL A 151 -1.81 8.44 0.92
N PHE A 152 -2.64 9.05 0.09
CA PHE A 152 -3.93 9.60 0.50
C PHE A 152 -5.04 8.73 -0.06
N TRP A 153 -5.94 8.27 0.80
CA TRP A 153 -7.00 7.34 0.48
C TRP A 153 -8.37 7.99 0.65
N THR A 154 -9.24 7.79 -0.34
CA THR A 154 -10.59 8.36 -0.38
C THR A 154 -11.60 7.28 -0.77
N ARG A 155 -12.74 7.25 -0.06
CA ARG A 155 -13.83 6.33 -0.40
C ARG A 155 -14.53 6.80 -1.67
N ARG A 156 -14.60 5.93 -2.68
CA ARG A 156 -15.22 6.23 -3.97
C ARG A 156 -16.56 5.53 -4.20
N SER A 157 -16.81 4.43 -3.50
CA SER A 157 -18.09 3.74 -3.54
C SER A 157 -18.53 3.27 -2.15
N ARG A 158 -19.84 3.37 -1.90
CA ARG A 158 -20.46 2.84 -0.68
C ARG A 158 -20.70 1.34 -0.76
N TRP A 159 -21.27 0.85 -1.87
CA TRP A 159 -21.58 -0.56 -2.07
C TRP A 159 -21.38 -0.98 -3.55
N PRO A 160 -20.52 -1.97 -3.84
CA PRO A 160 -19.52 -2.53 -2.92
C PRO A 160 -18.51 -1.45 -2.49
N PRO A 161 -17.94 -1.54 -1.27
CA PRO A 161 -17.02 -0.53 -0.80
C PRO A 161 -15.73 -0.53 -1.62
N ARG A 162 -15.31 0.66 -2.04
CA ARG A 162 -14.11 0.88 -2.85
C ARG A 162 -13.39 2.12 -2.36
N PHE A 163 -12.08 1.98 -2.15
CA PHE A 163 -11.20 3.07 -1.79
C PHE A 163 -10.15 3.21 -2.88
N GLU A 164 -9.90 4.44 -3.31
CA GLU A 164 -8.80 4.77 -4.22
C GLU A 164 -7.74 5.56 -3.47
N SER A 165 -6.51 5.47 -3.93
CA SER A 165 -5.41 6.23 -3.40
C SER A 165 -4.63 6.98 -4.47
N LYS A 166 -3.98 8.04 -4.03
CA LYS A 166 -2.93 8.73 -4.77
C LYS A 166 -1.74 8.97 -3.85
N MET A 167 -0.55 8.69 -4.33
CA MET A 167 0.70 9.11 -3.69
C MET A 167 0.87 10.64 -3.84
N GLY A 168 1.44 11.29 -2.83
CA GLY A 168 1.81 12.70 -2.92
C GLY A 168 2.86 12.93 -4.01
N ASP A 169 2.84 14.11 -4.63
CA ASP A 169 3.69 14.42 -5.80
C ASP A 169 5.20 14.56 -5.46
N GLY A 170 5.58 14.35 -4.19
CA GLY A 170 6.93 14.55 -3.67
C GLY A 170 7.68 13.26 -3.35
N CYS A 171 7.23 12.10 -3.80
CA CYS A 171 7.90 10.84 -3.52
C CYS A 171 9.15 10.67 -4.39
N PHE A 172 10.32 10.85 -3.79
CA PHE A 172 11.60 10.58 -4.42
C PHE A 172 12.38 9.54 -3.64
N ILE A 173 12.93 8.57 -4.33
CA ILE A 173 13.86 7.60 -3.77
C ILE A 173 15.19 7.63 -4.54
N ASN A 174 16.23 7.09 -3.92
CA ASN A 174 17.49 6.84 -4.59
C ASN A 174 17.50 5.40 -5.11
N ASN A 175 17.51 5.24 -6.43
CA ASN A 175 17.65 3.96 -7.08
C ASN A 175 19.03 3.87 -7.73
N GLN A 176 19.95 3.14 -7.09
CA GLN A 176 21.31 2.91 -7.61
C GLN A 176 22.08 4.20 -7.96
N GLY A 177 21.96 5.24 -7.13
CA GLY A 177 22.62 6.53 -7.35
C GLY A 177 21.79 7.53 -8.16
N MET A 178 20.68 7.09 -8.77
CA MET A 178 19.76 7.97 -9.48
C MET A 178 18.59 8.36 -8.59
N LYS A 179 18.33 9.66 -8.44
CA LYS A 179 17.10 10.14 -7.83
C LYS A 179 15.94 9.88 -8.80
N VAL A 180 14.94 9.15 -8.36
CA VAL A 180 13.76 8.80 -9.18
C VAL A 180 12.51 9.25 -8.46
N ARG A 181 11.53 9.76 -9.21
CA ARG A 181 10.20 10.10 -8.70
C ARG A 181 9.28 8.91 -8.89
N ILE A 182 8.51 8.57 -7.88
CA ILE A 182 7.53 7.50 -7.95
C ILE A 182 6.14 8.12 -7.90
N ASP A 183 5.30 7.72 -8.85
CA ASP A 183 3.86 7.92 -8.78
C ASP A 183 3.20 6.57 -8.55
N ASP A 184 2.29 6.52 -7.60
CA ASP A 184 1.52 5.32 -7.31
C ASP A 184 0.05 5.68 -7.09
N THR A 185 -0.82 4.91 -7.73
CA THR A 185 -2.25 4.95 -7.52
C THR A 185 -2.73 3.55 -7.22
N ASN A 186 -3.52 3.43 -6.17
CA ASN A 186 -4.01 2.13 -5.74
C ASN A 186 -5.53 2.13 -5.63
N ASN A 187 -6.11 0.96 -5.69
CA ASN A 187 -7.50 0.74 -5.32
C ASN A 187 -7.60 -0.48 -4.43
N VAL A 188 -8.46 -0.43 -3.43
CA VAL A 188 -8.76 -1.60 -2.61
C VAL A 188 -10.27 -1.80 -2.46
N THR A 189 -10.67 -3.05 -2.63
CA THR A 189 -12.04 -3.56 -2.51
C THR A 189 -12.06 -4.78 -1.60
N LEU A 190 -13.25 -5.33 -1.37
CA LEU A 190 -13.41 -6.59 -0.64
C LEU A 190 -12.65 -7.76 -1.30
N SER A 191 -12.45 -7.76 -2.61
CA SER A 191 -11.89 -8.90 -3.35
C SER A 191 -10.51 -8.67 -3.94
N ALA A 192 -10.01 -7.43 -3.99
CA ALA A 192 -8.75 -7.14 -4.66
C ALA A 192 -8.06 -5.88 -4.13
N LEU A 193 -6.74 -5.87 -4.28
CA LEU A 193 -5.86 -4.71 -4.24
C LEU A 193 -5.33 -4.52 -5.67
N THR A 194 -5.45 -3.32 -6.21
CA THR A 194 -4.77 -2.96 -7.46
C THR A 194 -3.73 -1.89 -7.18
N SER A 195 -2.60 -1.98 -7.87
CA SER A 195 -1.52 -0.99 -7.79
C SER A 195 -1.09 -0.62 -9.20
N PHE A 196 -0.88 0.67 -9.42
CA PHE A 196 -0.39 1.22 -10.67
C PHE A 196 0.73 2.21 -10.37
N GLU A 197 1.95 1.69 -10.46
CA GLU A 197 3.17 2.39 -10.11
C GLU A 197 3.95 2.77 -11.36
N LYS A 198 4.44 4.00 -11.37
CA LYS A 198 5.28 4.56 -12.42
C LYS A 198 6.46 5.29 -11.82
N TRP A 199 7.59 5.23 -12.50
CA TRP A 199 8.84 5.81 -12.07
C TRP A 199 9.34 6.75 -13.14
N TYR A 200 9.85 7.88 -12.71
CA TYR A 200 10.32 8.93 -13.57
C TYR A 200 11.74 9.34 -13.18
N ALA A 201 12.58 9.53 -14.18
CA ALA A 201 13.87 10.20 -14.00
C ALA A 201 13.66 11.68 -13.59
N PRO A 202 14.69 12.38 -13.09
CA PRO A 202 14.58 13.78 -12.68
C PRO A 202 14.09 14.73 -13.77
N ASN A 203 14.32 14.40 -15.04
CA ASN A 203 13.87 15.16 -16.21
C ASN A 203 12.40 14.87 -16.61
N GLY A 204 11.69 14.01 -15.87
CA GLY A 204 10.31 13.63 -16.13
C GLY A 204 10.11 12.47 -17.12
N THR A 205 11.19 11.90 -17.67
CA THR A 205 11.08 10.71 -18.54
C THR A 205 10.65 9.50 -17.71
N GLU A 206 9.62 8.77 -18.17
CA GLU A 206 9.22 7.48 -17.57
C GLU A 206 10.34 6.46 -17.77
N ILE A 207 10.89 5.94 -16.67
CA ILE A 207 11.97 4.93 -16.67
C ILE A 207 11.43 3.53 -16.38
N LEU A 208 10.31 3.45 -15.67
CA LEU A 208 9.60 2.22 -15.39
C LEU A 208 8.11 2.54 -15.31
N GLY A 209 7.31 1.77 -16.02
CA GLY A 209 5.88 1.76 -15.86
C GLY A 209 5.39 0.39 -16.23
N VAL A 210 4.44 -0.12 -15.44
CA VAL A 210 3.68 -1.27 -15.91
C VAL A 210 2.67 -0.82 -16.96
N PRO A 211 2.47 -1.60 -18.04
CA PRO A 211 1.55 -1.22 -19.12
C PRO A 211 0.09 -1.18 -18.63
N SER A 212 -0.23 -1.96 -17.60
CA SER A 212 -1.52 -1.93 -16.91
C SER A 212 -1.34 -2.14 -15.40
N PRO A 213 -2.32 -1.73 -14.58
CA PRO A 213 -2.28 -1.97 -13.14
C PRO A 213 -2.13 -3.46 -12.80
N TYR A 214 -1.38 -3.74 -11.73
CA TYR A 214 -1.41 -5.06 -11.10
C TYR A 214 -2.78 -5.29 -10.49
N VAL A 215 -3.38 -6.45 -10.74
CA VAL A 215 -4.65 -6.86 -10.13
C VAL A 215 -4.40 -8.03 -9.20
N MET A 216 -4.15 -7.72 -7.92
CA MET A 216 -3.88 -8.72 -6.90
C MET A 216 -5.18 -9.10 -6.20
N LEU A 217 -5.66 -10.30 -6.48
CA LEU A 217 -6.88 -10.82 -5.87
C LEU A 217 -6.60 -11.22 -4.43
N ARG A 218 -7.55 -10.90 -3.54
CA ARG A 218 -7.52 -11.35 -2.15
C ARG A 218 -7.56 -12.87 -2.14
N GLN A 219 -6.56 -13.46 -1.53
CA GLN A 219 -6.50 -14.88 -1.25
C GLN A 219 -7.25 -15.16 0.05
N ARG A 220 -7.86 -16.34 0.14
CA ARG A 220 -8.16 -16.91 1.45
C ARG A 220 -6.83 -17.15 2.16
N GLU A 221 -6.77 -17.03 3.48
CA GLU A 221 -5.54 -17.35 4.19
C GLU A 221 -5.07 -18.73 3.75
N PRO A 222 -3.81 -18.89 3.32
CA PRO A 222 -3.37 -20.13 2.71
C PRO A 222 -3.36 -21.23 3.76
N GLU A 223 -4.09 -22.33 3.50
CA GLU A 223 -3.50 -23.65 3.77
C GLU A 223 -2.22 -23.73 2.91
N VAL A 224 -1.14 -24.16 3.53
CA VAL A 224 0.19 -24.24 2.91
C VAL A 224 0.14 -25.20 1.72
N SER A 225 -0.06 -24.68 0.51
CA SER A 225 0.07 -25.46 -0.72
C SER A 225 0.34 -24.52 -1.90
N ALA A 226 1.60 -24.46 -2.34
CA ALA A 226 1.96 -23.93 -3.64
C ALA A 226 2.49 -25.09 -4.48
N ASN A 227 2.02 -25.22 -5.73
CA ASN A 227 2.57 -26.15 -6.70
C ASN A 227 4.04 -25.74 -7.01
N PRO A 228 5.04 -26.58 -6.69
CA PRO A 228 6.46 -26.23 -6.82
C PRO A 228 6.89 -25.82 -8.24
N GLU A 229 6.33 -26.46 -9.28
CA GLU A 229 6.73 -26.18 -10.67
C GLU A 229 6.42 -24.75 -11.14
N LEU A 230 5.35 -24.14 -10.61
CA LEU A 230 4.99 -22.76 -10.94
C LEU A 230 5.86 -21.73 -10.21
N VAL A 231 6.41 -22.10 -9.04
CA VAL A 231 7.35 -21.25 -8.30
C VAL A 231 8.68 -21.18 -9.04
N ASP A 232 9.16 -22.32 -9.55
CA ASP A 232 10.46 -22.43 -10.22
C ASP A 232 10.51 -21.70 -11.57
N LYS A 233 9.47 -21.82 -12.42
CA LYS A 233 9.39 -21.10 -13.71
C LYS A 233 9.37 -19.59 -13.51
N ALA A 234 8.57 -19.12 -12.57
CA ALA A 234 8.41 -17.71 -12.30
C ALA A 234 9.71 -17.11 -11.69
N ALA A 235 10.39 -17.85 -10.80
CA ALA A 235 11.70 -17.45 -10.26
C ALA A 235 12.77 -17.25 -11.34
N GLN A 236 12.83 -18.12 -12.36
CA GLN A 236 13.74 -17.97 -13.51
C GLN A 236 13.43 -16.72 -14.35
N GLU A 237 12.16 -16.33 -14.49
CA GLU A 237 11.75 -15.14 -15.24
C GLU A 237 12.07 -13.83 -14.51
N SER A 238 11.96 -13.80 -13.18
CA SER A 238 12.32 -12.62 -12.38
C SER A 238 13.81 -12.31 -12.39
N ALA A 239 14.68 -13.32 -12.50
CA ALA A 239 16.12 -13.09 -12.64
C ALA A 239 16.50 -12.33 -13.93
N ASN A 240 15.63 -12.37 -14.94
CA ASN A 240 15.81 -11.71 -16.24
C ASN A 240 15.12 -10.34 -16.35
N HIS A 241 14.37 -9.92 -15.32
CA HIS A 241 13.89 -8.54 -15.19
C HIS A 241 14.94 -7.74 -14.41
N PRO A 242 15.57 -6.72 -15.01
CA PRO A 242 16.73 -6.07 -14.42
C PRO A 242 16.34 -5.36 -13.12
N LEU A 243 16.82 -5.82 -11.97
CA LEU A 243 17.19 -5.04 -10.76
C LEU A 243 16.24 -3.96 -10.17
N LEU A 244 14.99 -3.84 -10.60
CA LEU A 244 14.20 -2.61 -10.39
C LEU A 244 13.71 -2.37 -8.95
N TYR A 245 13.69 -3.37 -8.07
CA TYR A 245 12.98 -3.25 -6.78
C TYR A 245 13.83 -3.42 -5.51
N LYS A 246 15.13 -3.77 -5.61
CA LYS A 246 16.02 -3.77 -4.43
C LYS A 246 16.13 -2.39 -3.76
N SER A 247 15.76 -1.31 -4.45
CA SER A 247 15.74 0.05 -3.91
C SER A 247 14.61 0.32 -2.90
N TRP A 248 13.57 -0.51 -2.82
CA TRP A 248 12.56 -0.39 -1.77
C TRP A 248 13.03 -0.93 -0.42
N LEU A 249 14.01 -1.83 -0.43
CA LEU A 249 14.61 -2.41 0.77
C LEU A 249 15.64 -1.48 1.42
N ASN A 250 16.24 -0.55 0.66
CA ASN A 250 17.32 0.35 1.11
C ASN A 250 16.91 1.82 1.25
#